data_AF-A0A3A9EL77-F1
#
_entry.id   AF-A0A3A9EL77-F1
#
_cell.length_a   1.000
_cell.length_b   1.000
_cell.length_c   1.000
_cell.angle_alpha   90.00
_cell.angle_beta   90.00
_cell.angle_gamma   90.00
#
_symmetry.space_group_name_H-M   'P 1'
#
loop_
_entity.id
_entity.type
_entity.pdbx_description
1 polymer ?
#
loop_
_entity_poly.entity_id
_entity_poly.type
_entity_poly.pdbx_seq_one_letter_code
_entity_poly.pdbx_strand_id
1 'polypeptide(L)'
;MKKRLCQCLALFLTAALLCALAPAYAGAARFSDVSAGSWYASAVQEMVDRGIMNGKGTNTFKPNGTLTRGEFVTMLARTALSEGELGQYTYRGIFSDVPQKHWANRYVNWASEAGVAGGVGGGKFEPEKQLTRQDMAVMVVKYAKATGLDLPAINGPKLFLDYRSISSYAVDSVTKCQRAGVIDGYGDMTFRPKGVAKRSEAAVLYSRFLQTAQSAGYKIIRKRLNGMPIAAVEFDPGQFTAGVALGNDRVRGAEQAKSLFSRVGAKIAVNGGFFEFGSYDAYGTIIHEGRPITVYNQFSPAKSAIVMDSSGRFSVENYRTNISATVSAADGRELTVKDVGANRFPYDPKDGTRLIFTSDWGGSLGFQARYAAVVDGSGRVTALCQNQDVSIPKDGYVLAQRGPRADDSFIQAATPGAYLRFETEYTGSSTQDVELSIAAGPKIVENGRPYGNASTYAAEGLGGIGGESQARRVCIGVRYDGSLLILTAYASLPELSGIMAVMGCQSAVNLDGGGSTNLYVNGQWLYGPTDRALNNALYFK
;
A
#
# COMPACT_ATOMS: atom_id res chain seq x y z
N MET A 1 2.40 12.25 -75.56
CA MET A 1 2.73 13.52 -74.85
C MET A 1 2.08 13.69 -73.46
N LYS A 2 1.38 12.70 -72.87
CA LYS A 2 0.77 12.83 -71.53
C LYS A 2 1.55 12.19 -70.36
N LYS A 3 2.65 11.47 -70.62
CA LYS A 3 3.46 10.81 -69.56
C LYS A 3 4.68 11.59 -69.07
N ARG A 4 5.08 12.69 -69.75
CA ARG A 4 6.25 13.50 -69.36
C ARG A 4 5.92 14.77 -68.55
N LEU A 5 4.63 15.10 -68.38
CA LEU A 5 4.21 16.28 -67.60
C LEU A 5 3.97 15.97 -66.11
N CYS A 6 3.75 14.71 -65.74
CA CYS A 6 3.60 14.29 -64.33
C CYS A 6 4.93 14.06 -63.59
N GLN A 7 6.06 13.93 -64.30
CA GLN A 7 7.36 13.70 -63.66
C GLN A 7 8.06 15.00 -63.24
N CYS A 8 7.70 16.16 -63.82
CA CYS A 8 8.26 17.45 -63.42
C CYS A 8 7.52 18.12 -62.26
N LEU A 9 6.25 17.77 -61.99
CA LEU A 9 5.52 18.25 -60.80
C LEU A 9 5.88 17.46 -59.53
N ALA A 10 6.28 16.19 -59.66
CA ALA A 10 6.70 15.38 -58.52
C ALA A 10 8.07 15.81 -57.97
N LEU A 11 8.97 16.30 -58.82
CA LEU A 11 10.33 16.73 -58.43
C LEU A 11 10.38 18.13 -57.77
N PHE A 12 9.43 19.02 -58.06
CA PHE A 12 9.31 20.31 -57.37
C PHE A 12 8.60 20.22 -56.00
N LEU A 13 7.77 19.18 -55.78
CA LEU A 13 7.17 18.92 -54.47
C LEU A 13 8.11 18.18 -53.50
N THR A 14 9.09 17.42 -54.01
CA THR A 14 10.10 16.77 -53.16
C THR A 14 11.25 17.71 -52.74
N ALA A 15 11.58 18.72 -53.54
CA ALA A 15 12.60 19.71 -53.17
C ALA A 15 12.09 20.74 -52.12
N ALA A 16 10.77 20.97 -52.04
CA ALA A 16 10.15 21.78 -50.99
C ALA A 16 9.94 21.01 -49.67
N LEU A 17 9.85 19.67 -49.71
CA LEU A 17 9.73 18.83 -48.51
C LEU A 17 11.07 18.39 -47.89
N LEU A 18 12.19 18.52 -48.61
CA LEU A 18 13.52 18.15 -48.10
C LEU A 18 14.31 19.29 -47.44
N CYS A 19 13.73 20.49 -47.33
CA CYS A 19 14.26 21.59 -46.51
C CYS A 19 13.55 21.76 -45.15
N ALA A 20 12.67 20.83 -44.75
CA ALA A 20 11.94 20.88 -43.47
C ALA A 20 12.35 19.78 -42.47
N LEU A 21 13.50 19.13 -42.69
CA LEU A 21 14.06 18.08 -41.79
C LEU A 21 15.45 18.44 -41.25
N ALA A 22 15.71 19.73 -41.00
CA ALA A 22 16.52 20.05 -39.85
C ALA A 22 15.56 20.07 -38.65
N PRO A 23 15.79 19.30 -37.57
CA PRO A 23 15.17 19.68 -36.33
C PRO A 23 15.75 21.07 -36.01
N ALA A 24 14.95 22.10 -36.16
CA ALA A 24 15.23 23.39 -35.56
C ALA A 24 15.12 23.21 -34.04
N TYR A 25 16.11 22.57 -33.42
CA TYR A 25 16.41 22.73 -32.00
C TYR A 25 17.02 24.11 -31.81
N ALA A 26 16.28 25.14 -32.17
CA ALA A 26 16.52 26.51 -31.77
C ALA A 26 15.38 26.90 -30.82
N GLY A 27 15.24 26.14 -29.73
CA GLY A 27 14.71 26.71 -28.51
C GLY A 27 15.71 27.76 -28.05
N ALA A 28 15.59 28.98 -28.55
CA ALA A 28 16.38 30.11 -28.13
C ALA A 28 16.37 30.14 -26.59
N ALA A 29 17.57 30.19 -26.00
CA ALA A 29 17.73 30.21 -24.56
C ALA A 29 16.78 31.23 -23.95
N ARG A 30 15.82 30.76 -23.14
CA ARG A 30 14.87 31.63 -22.41
C ARG A 30 15.58 32.62 -21.47
N PHE A 31 16.88 32.46 -21.27
CA PHE A 31 17.70 33.29 -20.42
C PHE A 31 18.99 33.68 -21.15
N SER A 32 19.34 34.96 -21.08
CA SER A 32 20.53 35.51 -21.72
C SER A 32 21.85 34.98 -21.16
N ASP A 33 21.83 34.43 -19.94
CA ASP A 33 22.99 33.86 -19.24
C ASP A 33 23.08 32.33 -19.31
N VAL A 34 22.30 31.70 -20.19
CA VAL A 34 22.33 30.26 -20.48
C VAL A 34 22.65 30.05 -21.95
N SER A 35 23.94 30.02 -22.30
CA SER A 35 24.37 29.71 -23.67
C SER A 35 23.96 28.30 -24.07
N ALA A 36 23.49 28.11 -25.32
CA ALA A 36 23.01 26.81 -25.81
C ALA A 36 24.06 25.68 -25.74
N GLY A 37 25.35 26.02 -25.84
CA GLY A 37 26.46 25.06 -25.71
C GLY A 37 26.88 24.75 -24.26
N SER A 38 26.27 25.37 -23.25
CA SER A 38 26.60 25.08 -21.85
C SER A 38 26.15 23.68 -21.46
N TRP A 39 26.99 22.95 -20.71
CA TRP A 39 26.72 21.58 -20.27
C TRP A 39 25.43 21.41 -19.45
N TYR A 40 24.89 22.50 -18.89
CA TYR A 40 23.65 22.55 -18.13
C TYR A 40 22.43 23.06 -18.92
N ALA A 41 22.60 23.51 -20.16
CA ALA A 41 21.55 24.23 -20.90
C ALA A 41 20.27 23.39 -21.08
N SER A 42 20.41 22.13 -21.50
CA SER A 42 19.27 21.21 -21.68
C SER A 42 18.52 20.93 -20.39
N ALA A 43 19.26 20.66 -19.30
CA ALA A 43 18.66 20.40 -17.99
C ALA A 43 17.94 21.65 -17.44
N VAL A 44 18.52 22.84 -17.61
CA VAL A 44 17.87 24.10 -17.22
C VAL A 44 16.56 24.28 -17.99
N GLN A 45 16.58 24.04 -19.30
CA GLN A 45 15.40 24.12 -20.14
C GLN A 45 14.33 23.14 -19.67
N GLU A 46 14.69 21.87 -19.43
CA GLU A 46 13.78 20.84 -18.93
C GLU A 46 13.15 21.23 -17.59
N MET A 47 13.94 21.70 -16.62
CA MET A 47 13.43 22.08 -15.30
C MET A 47 12.48 23.28 -15.37
N VAL A 48 12.70 24.19 -16.31
CA VAL A 48 11.87 25.38 -16.50
C VAL A 48 10.58 25.03 -17.24
N ASP A 49 10.65 24.19 -18.27
CA ASP A 49 9.47 23.73 -19.02
C ASP A 49 8.52 22.91 -18.15
N ARG A 50 9.07 22.11 -17.21
CA ARG A 50 8.28 21.39 -16.21
C ARG A 50 7.80 22.29 -15.05
N GLY A 51 8.17 23.57 -15.01
CA GLY A 51 7.82 24.50 -13.94
C GLY A 51 8.52 24.23 -12.60
N ILE A 52 9.52 23.35 -12.57
CA ILE A 52 10.25 22.95 -11.36
C ILE A 52 11.18 24.08 -10.90
N MET A 53 11.90 24.69 -11.83
CA MET A 53 12.79 25.84 -11.59
C MET A 53 12.33 27.07 -12.37
N ASN A 54 12.56 28.25 -11.80
CA ASN A 54 12.31 29.54 -12.45
C ASN A 54 13.60 30.33 -12.60
N GLY A 55 13.62 31.29 -13.54
CA GLY A 55 14.65 32.32 -13.61
C GLY A 55 14.69 33.23 -12.38
N LYS A 56 15.76 34.01 -12.23
CA LYS A 56 15.88 35.07 -11.23
C LYS A 56 15.86 36.43 -11.93
N GLY A 57 14.82 37.22 -11.68
CA GLY A 57 14.61 38.50 -12.34
C GLY A 57 14.22 38.36 -13.82
N THR A 58 14.41 39.43 -14.59
CA THR A 58 14.06 39.47 -16.01
C THR A 58 15.15 38.81 -16.86
N ASN A 59 14.77 37.80 -17.64
CA ASN A 59 15.61 37.16 -18.67
C ASN A 59 16.95 36.54 -18.18
N THR A 60 17.09 36.21 -16.89
CA THR A 60 18.29 35.49 -16.39
C THR A 60 17.96 34.29 -15.51
N PHE A 61 18.76 33.23 -15.61
CA PHE A 61 18.65 32.01 -14.78
C PHE A 61 19.59 32.04 -13.58
N LYS A 62 20.74 32.72 -13.70
CA LYS A 62 21.88 32.73 -12.76
C LYS A 62 22.47 31.33 -12.53
N PRO A 63 23.04 30.68 -13.57
CA PRO A 63 23.53 29.30 -13.46
C PRO A 63 24.68 29.12 -12.44
N ASN A 64 25.50 30.15 -12.23
CA ASN A 64 26.55 30.17 -11.21
C ASN A 64 26.06 30.66 -9.83
N GLY A 65 24.80 31.07 -9.71
CA GLY A 65 24.22 31.45 -8.42
C GLY A 65 24.12 30.23 -7.50
N THR A 66 24.24 30.48 -6.19
CA THR A 66 24.08 29.45 -5.17
C THR A 66 22.61 29.05 -5.03
N LEU A 67 22.36 27.79 -4.69
CA LEU A 67 21.04 27.27 -4.38
C LEU A 67 20.83 27.18 -2.87
N THR A 68 19.71 27.68 -2.36
CA THR A 68 19.35 27.55 -0.95
C THR A 68 18.57 26.27 -0.66
N ARG A 69 18.52 25.88 0.62
CA ARG A 69 17.75 24.74 1.10
C ARG A 69 16.26 24.88 0.80
N GLY A 70 15.72 26.09 0.98
CA GLY A 70 14.36 26.46 0.63
C GLY A 70 14.07 26.30 -0.85
N GLU A 71 14.99 26.75 -1.72
CA GLU A 71 14.80 26.65 -3.17
C GLU A 71 14.78 25.19 -3.63
N PHE A 72 15.61 24.34 -3.04
CA PHE A 72 15.63 22.92 -3.41
C PHE A 72 14.38 22.17 -2.94
N VAL A 73 13.87 22.41 -1.72
CA VAL A 73 12.58 21.79 -1.33
C VAL A 73 11.42 22.29 -2.19
N THR A 74 11.47 23.52 -2.69
CA THR A 74 10.47 24.01 -3.66
C THR A 74 10.51 23.21 -4.95
N MET A 75 11.70 22.86 -5.48
CA MET A 75 11.82 22.01 -6.67
C MET A 75 11.17 20.63 -6.44
N LEU A 76 11.49 20.00 -5.31
CA LEU A 76 10.95 18.67 -4.94
C LEU A 76 9.42 18.71 -4.78
N ALA A 77 8.92 19.74 -4.10
CA ALA A 77 7.49 19.90 -3.83
C ALA A 77 6.67 20.12 -5.11
N ARG A 78 7.18 20.95 -6.03
CA ARG A 78 6.55 21.18 -7.36
C ARG A 78 6.54 19.94 -8.25
N THR A 79 7.45 19.01 -7.99
CA THR A 79 7.46 17.72 -8.70
C THR A 79 6.39 16.78 -8.15
N ALA A 80 6.15 16.81 -6.84
CA ALA A 80 5.22 15.90 -6.17
C ALA A 80 3.76 16.37 -6.16
N LEU A 81 3.51 17.68 -6.21
CA LEU A 81 2.20 18.27 -5.95
C LEU A 81 1.83 19.34 -6.98
N SER A 82 0.55 19.42 -7.31
CA SER A 82 -0.04 20.55 -8.04
C SER A 82 -0.07 21.82 -7.18
N GLU A 83 -0.23 22.99 -7.82
CA GLU A 83 -0.35 24.27 -7.09
C GLU A 83 -1.57 24.31 -6.14
N GLY A 84 -2.68 23.64 -6.51
CA GLY A 84 -3.85 23.50 -5.64
C GLY A 84 -3.58 22.65 -4.40
N GLU A 85 -2.84 21.54 -4.56
CA GLU A 85 -2.43 20.70 -3.42
C GLU A 85 -1.42 21.42 -2.52
N LEU A 86 -0.48 22.17 -3.10
CA LEU A 86 0.46 23.02 -2.36
C LEU A 86 -0.27 24.11 -1.56
N GLY A 87 -1.40 24.61 -2.05
CA GLY A 87 -2.25 25.57 -1.34
C GLY A 87 -2.82 25.06 -0.01
N GLN A 88 -2.87 23.74 0.19
CA GLN A 88 -3.34 23.13 1.44
C GLN A 88 -2.28 23.09 2.55
N TYR A 89 -1.02 23.44 2.23
CA TYR A 89 0.07 23.50 3.19
C TYR A 89 0.20 24.91 3.77
N THR A 90 -0.56 25.17 4.84
CA THR A 90 -0.55 26.44 5.56
C THR A 90 0.48 26.47 6.69
N TYR A 91 0.74 27.66 7.25
CA TYR A 91 1.68 27.85 8.35
C TYR A 91 1.30 27.01 9.58
N ARG A 92 2.25 26.20 10.07
CA ARG A 92 2.08 25.33 11.24
C ARG A 92 2.88 25.74 12.47
N GLY A 93 3.72 26.79 12.37
CA GLY A 93 4.62 27.20 13.45
C GLY A 93 5.69 26.17 13.82
N ILE A 94 6.00 25.21 12.95
CA ILE A 94 7.01 24.17 13.20
C ILE A 94 8.42 24.75 13.26
N PHE A 95 8.69 25.76 12.43
CA PHE A 95 10.00 26.38 12.32
C PHE A 95 9.92 27.89 12.53
N SER A 96 10.70 28.41 13.48
CA SER A 96 10.68 29.83 13.87
C SER A 96 11.19 30.75 12.75
N ASP A 97 12.05 30.24 11.87
CA ASP A 97 12.64 30.95 10.73
C ASP A 97 11.85 30.78 9.43
N VAL A 98 10.66 30.17 9.48
CA VAL A 98 9.74 30.04 8.34
C VAL A 98 8.36 30.60 8.71
N PRO A 99 8.23 31.93 8.89
CA PRO A 99 6.96 32.57 9.25
C PRO A 99 5.90 32.36 8.16
N GLN A 100 4.63 32.64 8.48
CA GLN A 100 3.50 32.44 7.56
C GLN A 100 3.68 33.12 6.19
N LYS A 101 4.27 34.33 6.18
CA LYS A 101 4.52 35.11 4.96
C LYS A 101 5.80 34.68 4.21
N HIS A 102 6.57 33.73 4.74
CA HIS A 102 7.78 33.26 4.08
C HIS A 102 7.42 32.55 2.77
N TRP A 103 8.07 32.93 1.67
CA TRP A 103 7.79 32.37 0.34
C TRP A 103 7.91 30.84 0.29
N ALA A 104 8.84 30.28 1.08
CA ALA A 104 9.09 28.84 1.15
C ALA A 104 8.09 28.07 2.05
N ASN A 105 7.17 28.75 2.75
CA ASN A 105 6.41 28.17 3.86
C ASN A 105 5.70 26.86 3.50
N ARG A 106 4.88 26.87 2.44
CA ARG A 106 4.14 25.70 1.97
C ARG A 106 5.05 24.52 1.58
N TYR A 107 6.18 24.82 0.94
CA TYR A 107 7.12 23.81 0.46
C TYR A 107 7.90 23.18 1.61
N VAL A 108 8.30 23.98 2.61
CA VAL A 108 8.97 23.49 3.82
C VAL A 108 8.03 22.63 4.64
N ASN A 109 6.78 23.05 4.83
CA ASN A 109 5.79 22.27 5.57
C ASN A 109 5.52 20.92 4.92
N TRP A 110 5.37 20.89 3.58
CA TRP A 110 5.27 19.63 2.85
C TRP A 110 6.53 18.77 3.02
N ALA A 111 7.72 19.33 2.81
CA ALA A 111 8.96 18.56 2.85
C ALA A 111 9.24 17.95 4.23
N SER A 112 8.86 18.67 5.30
CA SER A 112 8.91 18.18 6.68
C SER A 112 7.91 17.04 6.91
N GLU A 113 6.65 17.24 6.52
CA GLU A 113 5.58 16.23 6.69
C GLU A 113 5.79 14.97 5.84
N ALA A 114 6.34 15.12 4.64
CA ALA A 114 6.64 14.01 3.73
C ALA A 114 7.93 13.26 4.11
N GLY A 115 8.73 13.76 5.07
CA GLY A 115 10.00 13.17 5.47
C GLY A 115 11.16 13.42 4.49
N VAL A 116 10.98 14.35 3.53
CA VAL A 116 11.98 14.73 2.53
C VAL A 116 13.09 15.57 3.18
N ALA A 117 12.72 16.50 4.05
CA ALA A 117 13.65 17.39 4.73
C ALA A 117 13.13 17.82 6.11
N GLY A 118 13.92 17.59 7.16
CA GLY A 118 13.61 18.04 8.53
C GLY A 118 14.30 19.35 8.91
N GLY A 119 14.06 19.80 10.14
CA GLY A 119 14.79 20.92 10.74
C GLY A 119 16.26 20.59 11.02
N VAL A 120 17.04 21.63 11.30
CA VAL A 120 18.48 21.53 11.60
C VAL A 120 18.79 21.60 13.10
N GLY A 121 17.76 21.61 13.95
CA GLY A 121 17.85 21.84 15.40
C GLY A 121 17.38 23.24 15.80
N GLY A 122 17.15 23.44 17.10
CA GLY A 122 16.76 24.75 17.67
C GLY A 122 15.44 25.32 17.11
N GLY A 123 14.54 24.47 16.61
CA GLY A 123 13.28 24.92 16.00
C GLY A 123 13.45 25.62 14.65
N LYS A 124 14.56 25.42 13.93
CA LYS A 124 14.85 26.06 12.64
C LYS A 124 14.89 25.10 11.46
N PHE A 125 14.54 25.59 10.29
CA PHE A 125 14.70 24.88 9.01
C PHE A 125 15.94 25.33 8.22
N GLU A 126 16.33 26.60 8.37
CA GLU A 126 17.33 27.32 7.59
C GLU A 126 17.02 27.38 6.08
N PRO A 127 15.88 27.97 5.65
CA PRO A 127 15.49 27.99 4.23
C PRO A 127 16.48 28.77 3.35
N GLU A 128 17.14 29.79 3.90
CA GLU A 128 18.09 30.63 3.15
C GLU A 128 19.53 30.09 3.17
N LYS A 129 19.78 29.00 3.89
CA LYS A 129 21.11 28.39 3.93
C LYS A 129 21.46 27.78 2.59
N GLN A 130 22.67 28.06 2.14
CA GLN A 130 23.24 27.48 0.93
C GLN A 130 23.40 25.97 1.11
N LEU A 131 22.90 25.18 0.14
CA LEU A 131 23.07 23.74 0.18
C LEU A 131 24.46 23.34 -0.28
N THR A 132 25.00 22.29 0.33
CA THR A 132 26.17 21.61 -0.20
C THR A 132 25.76 20.54 -1.21
N ARG A 133 26.69 20.11 -2.06
CA ARG A 133 26.46 19.03 -3.04
C ARG A 133 26.04 17.72 -2.38
N GLN A 134 26.60 17.38 -1.23
CA GLN A 134 26.19 16.18 -0.50
C GLN A 134 24.76 16.28 0.07
N ASP A 135 24.32 17.48 0.46
CA ASP A 135 22.96 17.68 0.98
C ASP A 135 21.91 17.51 -0.12
N MET A 136 22.20 17.96 -1.35
CA MET A 136 21.33 17.69 -2.50
C MET A 136 21.14 16.20 -2.72
N ALA A 137 22.22 15.40 -2.68
CA ALA A 137 22.16 13.96 -2.85
C ALA A 137 21.25 13.32 -1.78
N VAL A 138 21.42 13.71 -0.51
CA VAL A 138 20.59 13.22 0.61
C VAL A 138 19.12 13.56 0.40
N MET A 139 18.80 14.81 0.03
CA MET A 139 17.41 15.24 -0.16
C MET A 139 16.75 14.55 -1.36
N VAL A 140 17.48 14.27 -2.44
CA VAL A 140 16.95 13.51 -3.59
C VAL A 140 16.67 12.05 -3.23
N VAL A 141 17.56 11.39 -2.48
CA VAL A 141 17.32 10.01 -2.03
C VAL A 141 16.13 9.94 -1.06
N LYS A 142 16.00 10.92 -0.17
CA LYS A 142 14.82 11.03 0.71
C LYS A 142 13.54 11.30 -0.07
N TYR A 143 13.60 12.16 -1.08
CA TYR A 143 12.49 12.42 -1.98
C TYR A 143 12.05 11.13 -2.69
N ALA A 144 13.00 10.41 -3.29
CA ALA A 144 12.73 9.15 -3.98
C ALA A 144 12.02 8.15 -3.05
N LYS A 145 12.55 7.97 -1.83
CA LYS A 145 11.92 7.12 -0.81
C LYS A 145 10.50 7.57 -0.48
N ALA A 146 10.30 8.88 -0.23
CA ALA A 146 9.02 9.45 0.17
C ALA A 146 7.93 9.36 -0.91
N THR A 147 8.29 9.20 -2.17
CA THR A 147 7.38 9.10 -3.32
C THR A 147 7.32 7.69 -3.93
N GLY A 148 8.09 6.74 -3.40
CA GLY A 148 8.11 5.35 -3.88
C GLY A 148 8.91 5.15 -5.16
N LEU A 149 9.88 6.02 -5.42
CA LEU A 149 10.82 5.91 -6.53
C LEU A 149 12.08 5.17 -6.10
N ASP A 150 12.56 4.29 -6.97
CA ASP A 150 13.83 3.61 -6.83
C ASP A 150 14.92 4.27 -7.68
N LEU A 151 16.15 4.19 -7.17
CA LEU A 151 17.37 4.61 -7.86
C LEU A 151 18.16 3.36 -8.27
N PRO A 152 18.05 2.91 -9.54
CA PRO A 152 18.67 1.68 -9.97
C PRO A 152 20.20 1.79 -9.97
N ALA A 153 20.89 0.71 -9.62
CA ALA A 153 22.34 0.67 -9.63
C ALA A 153 22.90 0.34 -11.02
N ILE A 154 22.70 1.23 -12.00
CA ILE A 154 23.12 1.04 -13.40
C ILE A 154 24.63 1.16 -13.62
N ASN A 155 25.32 1.93 -12.78
CA ASN A 155 26.77 2.11 -12.82
C ASN A 155 27.46 1.26 -11.75
N GLY A 156 28.68 0.84 -12.06
CA GLY A 156 29.62 0.32 -11.06
C GLY A 156 29.97 1.38 -10.01
N PRO A 157 30.47 0.95 -8.83
CA PRO A 157 30.92 1.88 -7.81
C PRO A 157 32.08 2.73 -8.36
N LYS A 158 31.95 4.05 -8.28
CA LYS A 158 33.00 5.02 -8.63
C LYS A 158 33.57 5.61 -7.35
N LEU A 159 34.87 5.48 -7.14
CA LEU A 159 35.55 6.11 -6.01
C LEU A 159 35.91 7.56 -6.36
N PHE A 160 35.51 8.49 -5.50
CA PHE A 160 35.96 9.88 -5.56
C PHE A 160 37.24 10.05 -4.74
N LEU A 161 38.21 10.82 -5.24
CA LEU A 161 39.47 11.08 -4.53
C LEU A 161 39.24 11.77 -3.18
N ASP A 162 38.18 12.55 -3.06
CA ASP A 162 37.74 13.24 -1.85
C ASP A 162 36.61 12.50 -1.10
N TYR A 163 36.46 11.18 -1.31
CA TYR A 163 35.45 10.36 -0.63
C TYR A 163 35.48 10.52 0.90
N ARG A 164 36.68 10.64 1.50
CA ARG A 164 36.85 10.85 2.95
C ARG A 164 36.28 12.17 3.47
N SER A 165 36.02 13.14 2.58
CA SER A 165 35.38 14.42 2.92
C SER A 165 33.85 14.37 2.89
N ILE A 166 33.26 13.27 2.42
CA ILE A 166 31.82 13.05 2.45
C ILE A 166 31.43 12.75 3.90
N SER A 167 30.48 13.51 4.44
CA SER A 167 29.99 13.24 5.79
C SER A 167 29.29 11.89 5.86
N SER A 168 29.43 11.18 6.99
CA SER A 168 28.83 9.87 7.22
C SER A 168 27.34 9.79 6.87
N TYR A 169 26.56 10.83 7.22
CA TYR A 169 25.13 10.88 6.90
C TYR A 169 24.81 10.92 5.39
N ALA A 170 25.77 11.28 4.55
CA ALA A 170 25.59 11.47 3.11
C ALA A 170 26.21 10.36 2.26
N VAL A 171 27.10 9.52 2.82
CA VAL A 171 27.83 8.46 2.09
C VAL A 171 26.89 7.57 1.28
N ASP A 172 25.85 7.04 1.92
CA ASP A 172 24.89 6.15 1.25
C ASP A 172 24.13 6.86 0.14
N SER A 173 23.77 8.13 0.36
CA SER A 173 22.99 8.89 -0.61
C SER A 173 23.82 9.28 -1.83
N VAL A 174 25.07 9.71 -1.61
CA VAL A 174 26.02 10.00 -2.69
C VAL A 174 26.32 8.72 -3.48
N THR A 175 26.52 7.59 -2.81
CA THR A 175 26.76 6.30 -3.45
C THR A 175 25.57 5.87 -4.29
N LYS A 176 24.33 5.93 -3.75
CA LYS A 176 23.11 5.61 -4.51
C LYS A 176 22.94 6.49 -5.73
N CYS A 177 23.08 7.81 -5.58
CA CYS A 177 22.99 8.73 -6.69
C CYS A 177 24.09 8.50 -7.75
N GLN A 178 25.32 8.17 -7.33
CA GLN A 178 26.40 7.85 -8.26
C GLN A 178 26.10 6.58 -9.06
N ARG A 179 25.69 5.52 -8.37
CA ARG A 179 25.36 4.24 -8.99
C ARG A 179 24.14 4.35 -9.91
N ALA A 180 23.23 5.26 -9.62
CA ALA A 180 22.10 5.60 -10.49
C ALA A 180 22.43 6.60 -11.59
N GLY A 181 23.68 7.05 -11.76
CA GLY A 181 24.02 8.04 -12.80
C GLY A 181 23.46 9.44 -12.55
N VAL A 182 22.82 9.69 -11.40
CA VAL A 182 22.33 11.00 -10.97
C VAL A 182 23.52 11.93 -10.68
N ILE A 183 24.62 11.38 -10.16
CA ILE A 183 25.87 12.10 -9.85
C ILE A 183 27.04 11.42 -10.55
N ASP A 184 27.95 12.20 -11.13
CA ASP A 184 29.17 11.67 -11.77
C ASP A 184 30.48 12.28 -11.20
N GLY A 185 30.37 13.33 -10.40
CA GLY A 185 31.54 14.10 -9.92
C GLY A 185 32.11 15.04 -10.97
N TYR A 186 33.33 15.49 -10.77
CA TYR A 186 34.08 16.36 -11.69
C TYR A 186 35.14 15.55 -12.45
N GLY A 187 35.68 16.13 -13.53
CA GLY A 187 36.69 15.49 -14.38
C GLY A 187 38.03 15.21 -13.68
N ASP A 188 38.27 15.84 -12.52
CA ASP A 188 39.42 15.60 -11.65
C ASP A 188 39.22 14.44 -10.65
N MET A 189 38.17 13.63 -10.86
CA MET A 189 37.77 12.52 -10.00
C MET A 189 37.33 12.93 -8.58
N THR A 190 36.97 14.19 -8.36
CA THR A 190 36.40 14.67 -7.08
C THR A 190 34.87 14.78 -7.12
N PHE A 191 34.22 14.68 -5.96
CA PHE A 191 32.79 14.98 -5.81
C PHE A 191 32.52 16.38 -5.25
N ARG A 192 33.45 16.92 -4.45
CA ARG A 192 33.40 18.19 -3.72
C ARG A 192 32.20 18.25 -2.77
N PRO A 193 32.10 17.34 -1.77
CA PRO A 193 30.90 17.16 -0.96
C PRO A 193 30.45 18.42 -0.22
N LYS A 194 31.41 19.23 0.25
CA LYS A 194 31.18 20.47 1.00
C LYS A 194 31.05 21.72 0.12
N GLY A 195 31.25 21.57 -1.20
CA GLY A 195 31.08 22.65 -2.15
C GLY A 195 29.63 23.14 -2.16
N VAL A 196 29.45 24.45 -2.19
CA VAL A 196 28.13 25.07 -2.32
C VAL A 196 27.55 24.72 -3.69
N ALA A 197 26.33 24.19 -3.68
CA ALA A 197 25.60 23.80 -4.87
C ALA A 197 25.23 25.02 -5.73
N LYS A 198 25.60 24.97 -7.00
CA LYS A 198 25.15 25.95 -7.99
C LYS A 198 23.77 25.59 -8.53
N ARG A 199 23.02 26.59 -8.99
CA ARG A 199 21.71 26.39 -9.65
C ARG A 199 21.80 25.52 -10.91
N SER A 200 22.85 25.66 -11.70
CA SER A 200 23.13 24.79 -12.85
C SER A 200 23.35 23.33 -12.43
N GLU A 201 24.15 23.10 -11.39
CA GLU A 201 24.42 21.76 -10.86
C GLU A 201 23.16 21.09 -10.32
N ALA A 202 22.30 21.85 -9.65
CA ALA A 202 21.02 21.35 -9.18
C ALA A 202 20.07 20.98 -10.32
N ALA A 203 20.01 21.80 -11.38
CA ALA A 203 19.22 21.51 -12.57
C ALA A 203 19.67 20.21 -13.24
N VAL A 204 20.98 20.02 -13.44
CA VAL A 204 21.52 18.80 -14.05
C VAL A 204 21.30 17.59 -13.16
N LEU A 205 21.61 17.67 -11.87
CA LEU A 205 21.41 16.56 -10.94
C LEU A 205 19.94 16.13 -10.92
N TYR A 206 19.01 17.10 -10.83
CA TYR A 206 17.60 16.78 -10.74
C TYR A 206 17.00 16.31 -12.08
N SER A 207 17.44 16.85 -13.22
CA SER A 207 17.11 16.33 -14.55
C SER A 207 17.52 14.86 -14.70
N ARG A 208 18.76 14.51 -14.33
CA ARG A 208 19.23 13.11 -14.34
C ARG A 208 18.45 12.22 -13.38
N PHE A 209 18.10 12.74 -12.21
CA PHE A 209 17.22 12.05 -11.28
C PHE A 209 15.87 11.71 -11.93
N LEU A 210 15.20 12.67 -12.57
CA LEU A 210 13.91 12.43 -13.23
C LEU A 210 14.02 11.45 -14.41
N GLN A 211 15.17 11.39 -15.07
CA GLN A 211 15.42 10.44 -16.17
C GLN A 211 15.73 9.03 -15.70
N THR A 212 16.31 8.88 -14.50
CA THR A 212 16.81 7.58 -14.02
C THR A 212 15.95 6.94 -12.95
N ALA A 213 15.24 7.73 -12.14
CA ALA A 213 14.35 7.22 -11.12
C ALA A 213 13.22 6.41 -11.74
N GLN A 214 12.97 5.22 -11.22
CA GLN A 214 11.95 4.30 -11.72
C GLN A 214 10.88 4.06 -10.65
N SER A 215 9.66 3.76 -11.09
CA SER A 215 8.61 3.26 -10.19
C SER A 215 9.01 1.88 -9.67
N ALA A 216 8.86 1.65 -8.37
CA ALA A 216 9.11 0.36 -7.73
C ALA A 216 7.93 -0.64 -7.88
N GLY A 217 7.09 -0.46 -8.91
CA GLY A 217 5.80 -1.16 -9.06
C GLY A 217 4.67 -0.56 -8.21
N TYR A 218 4.95 0.52 -7.48
CA TYR A 218 4.00 1.23 -6.63
C TYR A 218 4.33 2.73 -6.59
N LYS A 219 3.36 3.53 -6.16
CA LYS A 219 3.48 4.97 -5.94
C LYS A 219 3.12 5.29 -4.49
N ILE A 220 4.00 5.97 -3.77
CA ILE A 220 3.69 6.48 -2.43
C ILE A 220 3.14 7.89 -2.56
N ILE A 221 2.02 8.13 -1.87
CA ILE A 221 1.31 9.40 -1.89
C ILE A 221 1.32 9.97 -0.48
N ARG A 222 1.95 11.14 -0.32
CA ARG A 222 1.95 11.93 0.92
C ARG A 222 1.49 13.34 0.59
N LYS A 223 0.20 13.59 0.84
CA LYS A 223 -0.41 14.88 0.54
C LYS A 223 -1.47 15.27 1.56
N ARG A 224 -2.06 16.45 1.39
CA ARG A 224 -3.26 16.86 2.10
C ARG A 224 -4.46 16.83 1.18
N LEU A 225 -5.60 16.38 1.70
CA LEU A 225 -6.91 16.50 1.07
C LEU A 225 -7.86 17.14 2.07
N ASN A 226 -8.47 18.26 1.68
CA ASN A 226 -9.28 19.10 2.57
C ASN A 226 -8.56 19.44 3.89
N GLY A 227 -7.25 19.71 3.80
CA GLY A 227 -6.41 20.01 4.96
C GLY A 227 -6.03 18.79 5.81
N MET A 228 -6.52 17.59 5.51
CA MET A 228 -6.18 16.37 6.24
C MET A 228 -4.91 15.70 5.66
N PRO A 229 -3.88 15.43 6.47
CA PRO A 229 -2.72 14.64 6.02
C PRO A 229 -3.14 13.20 5.72
N ILE A 230 -2.76 12.72 4.55
CA ILE A 230 -2.93 11.34 4.14
C ILE A 230 -1.57 10.71 3.80
N ALA A 231 -1.44 9.42 4.07
CA ALA A 231 -0.37 8.59 3.55
C ALA A 231 -0.99 7.37 2.87
N ALA A 232 -0.61 7.12 1.63
CA ALA A 232 -1.17 6.03 0.85
C ALA A 232 -0.12 5.38 -0.06
N VAL A 233 -0.43 4.19 -0.53
CA VAL A 233 0.28 3.49 -1.59
C VAL A 233 -0.72 3.04 -2.64
N GLU A 234 -0.40 3.34 -3.90
CA GLU A 234 -1.14 2.92 -5.08
C GLU A 234 -0.28 1.96 -5.89
N PHE A 235 -0.83 0.83 -6.33
CA PHE A 235 -0.07 -0.19 -7.05
C PHE A 235 -0.97 -1.11 -7.87
N ASP A 236 -0.40 -1.69 -8.93
CA ASP A 236 -1.04 -2.77 -9.68
C ASP A 236 -0.85 -4.08 -8.90
N PRO A 237 -1.92 -4.70 -8.37
CA PRO A 237 -1.80 -5.95 -7.62
C PRO A 237 -1.26 -7.10 -8.46
N GLY A 238 -1.38 -7.07 -9.79
CA GLY A 238 -0.86 -8.10 -10.70
C GLY A 238 0.67 -8.20 -10.73
N GLN A 239 1.38 -7.21 -10.17
CA GLN A 239 2.84 -7.24 -10.03
C GLN A 239 3.32 -7.92 -8.74
N PHE A 240 2.40 -8.43 -7.91
CA PHE A 240 2.70 -8.99 -6.60
C PHE A 240 1.95 -10.29 -6.36
N THR A 241 2.50 -11.14 -5.50
CA THR A 241 1.72 -12.23 -4.91
C THR A 241 1.02 -11.72 -3.65
N ALA A 242 -0.32 -11.69 -3.66
CA ALA A 242 -1.12 -11.31 -2.50
C ALA A 242 -1.31 -12.49 -1.54
N GLY A 243 -1.45 -12.19 -0.25
CA GLY A 243 -1.75 -13.21 0.76
C GLY A 243 -2.30 -12.63 2.05
N VAL A 244 -2.91 -13.49 2.86
CA VAL A 244 -3.31 -13.17 4.23
C VAL A 244 -2.32 -13.85 5.17
N ALA A 245 -1.77 -13.10 6.12
CA ALA A 245 -1.03 -13.70 7.21
C ALA A 245 -1.82 -13.64 8.50
N LEU A 246 -1.72 -14.73 9.26
CA LEU A 246 -2.16 -14.79 10.65
C LEU A 246 -0.97 -14.53 11.56
N GLY A 247 -1.20 -13.93 12.73
CA GLY A 247 -0.19 -13.73 13.75
C GLY A 247 0.36 -15.08 14.20
N ASN A 248 1.68 -15.28 14.12
CA ASN A 248 2.34 -16.56 14.42
C ASN A 248 1.70 -17.78 13.71
N ASP A 249 1.13 -17.58 12.52
CA ASP A 249 0.51 -18.63 11.69
C ASP A 249 -0.60 -19.42 12.41
N ARG A 250 -1.37 -18.73 13.27
CA ARG A 250 -2.50 -19.32 13.99
C ARG A 250 -3.71 -18.42 13.98
N VAL A 251 -4.89 -19.01 13.90
CA VAL A 251 -6.18 -18.29 13.91
C VAL A 251 -6.35 -17.37 15.12
N ARG A 252 -5.88 -17.81 16.29
CA ARG A 252 -5.90 -17.01 17.54
C ARG A 252 -4.52 -16.47 17.91
N GLY A 253 -3.62 -16.41 16.95
CA GLY A 253 -2.28 -15.92 17.17
C GLY A 253 -2.22 -14.39 17.15
N ALA A 254 -1.14 -13.88 17.73
CA ALA A 254 -0.88 -12.46 17.87
C ALA A 254 0.60 -12.21 17.59
N GLU A 255 0.90 -11.31 16.66
CA GLU A 255 2.29 -11.04 16.28
C GLU A 255 2.50 -9.54 16.03
N GLN A 256 3.65 -9.01 16.45
CA GLN A 256 4.01 -7.63 16.18
C GLN A 256 4.12 -7.38 14.67
N ALA A 257 3.57 -6.27 14.18
CA ALA A 257 3.52 -5.97 12.74
C ALA A 257 4.89 -6.07 12.06
N LYS A 258 5.95 -5.61 12.73
CA LYS A 258 7.33 -5.72 12.22
C LYS A 258 7.78 -7.16 12.02
N SER A 259 7.47 -8.06 12.96
CA SER A 259 7.80 -9.48 12.86
C SER A 259 6.97 -10.13 11.74
N LEU A 260 5.66 -9.90 11.76
CA LEU A 260 4.71 -10.49 10.82
C LEU A 260 5.06 -10.11 9.38
N PHE A 261 5.25 -8.82 9.09
CA PHE A 261 5.54 -8.34 7.74
C PHE A 261 6.91 -8.82 7.24
N SER A 262 7.89 -8.94 8.14
CA SER A 262 9.20 -9.49 7.81
C SER A 262 9.13 -10.99 7.53
N ARG A 263 8.35 -11.75 8.31
CA ARG A 263 8.20 -13.21 8.18
C ARG A 263 7.58 -13.60 6.84
N VAL A 264 6.59 -12.84 6.37
CA VAL A 264 5.97 -13.08 5.06
C VAL A 264 6.74 -12.46 3.88
N GLY A 265 7.83 -11.73 4.16
CA GLY A 265 8.62 -11.05 3.13
C GLY A 265 7.83 -9.96 2.39
N ALA A 266 6.95 -9.25 3.08
CA ALA A 266 6.07 -8.26 2.45
C ALA A 266 6.88 -7.12 1.80
N LYS A 267 6.48 -6.74 0.59
CA LYS A 267 6.82 -5.43 0.01
C LYS A 267 5.77 -4.40 0.36
N ILE A 268 4.49 -4.73 0.33
CA ILE A 268 3.41 -3.88 0.82
C ILE A 268 2.61 -4.68 1.84
N ALA A 269 2.33 -4.11 3.00
CA ALA A 269 1.49 -4.78 4.00
C ALA A 269 0.68 -3.78 4.81
N VAL A 270 -0.51 -4.23 5.22
CA VAL A 270 -1.46 -3.50 6.04
C VAL A 270 -2.12 -4.46 7.01
N ASN A 271 -2.47 -3.99 8.21
CA ASN A 271 -3.30 -4.79 9.11
C ASN A 271 -4.64 -5.15 8.46
N GLY A 272 -5.23 -6.28 8.83
CA GLY A 272 -6.45 -6.80 8.20
C GLY A 272 -7.74 -6.44 8.95
N GLY A 273 -8.58 -7.45 9.11
CA GLY A 273 -9.90 -7.37 9.73
C GLY A 273 -9.86 -7.31 11.24
N PHE A 274 -11.02 -7.03 11.82
CA PHE A 274 -11.19 -6.90 13.27
C PHE A 274 -10.94 -8.22 14.01
N PHE A 275 -10.59 -8.12 15.29
CA PHE A 275 -10.41 -9.26 16.18
C PHE A 275 -10.72 -8.87 17.64
N GLU A 276 -11.01 -9.85 18.48
CA GLU A 276 -11.24 -9.65 19.92
C GLU A 276 -9.93 -9.41 20.68
N PHE A 277 -9.94 -8.45 21.61
CA PHE A 277 -8.77 -8.18 22.44
C PHE A 277 -8.55 -9.28 23.47
N GLY A 278 -7.31 -9.75 23.57
CA GLY A 278 -6.91 -10.80 24.51
C GLY A 278 -7.04 -12.20 23.93
N SER A 279 -8.20 -12.57 23.36
CA SER A 279 -8.38 -13.89 22.75
C SER A 279 -7.87 -14.00 21.31
N TYR A 280 -7.77 -12.85 20.61
CA TYR A 280 -7.38 -12.74 19.21
C TYR A 280 -8.25 -13.55 18.24
N ASP A 281 -9.51 -13.81 18.61
CA ASP A 281 -10.46 -14.40 17.67
C ASP A 281 -10.80 -13.38 16.57
N ALA A 282 -10.67 -13.79 15.31
CA ALA A 282 -11.04 -12.93 14.18
C ALA A 282 -12.56 -12.69 14.11
N TYR A 283 -12.94 -11.45 13.82
CA TYR A 283 -14.34 -11.07 13.60
C TYR A 283 -14.68 -11.09 12.12
N GLY A 284 -15.01 -12.29 11.65
CA GLY A 284 -15.59 -12.52 10.33
C GLY A 284 -14.85 -13.59 9.55
N THR A 285 -15.11 -13.60 8.25
CA THR A 285 -14.50 -14.55 7.34
C THR A 285 -13.08 -14.13 6.97
N ILE A 286 -12.14 -15.07 7.05
CA ILE A 286 -10.84 -14.99 6.40
C ILE A 286 -10.75 -16.16 5.43
N ILE A 287 -10.39 -15.88 4.19
CA ILE A 287 -10.11 -16.88 3.15
C ILE A 287 -8.68 -16.67 2.67
N HIS A 288 -7.94 -17.76 2.54
CA HIS A 288 -6.60 -17.75 1.96
C HIS A 288 -6.38 -19.03 1.17
N GLU A 289 -5.88 -18.90 -0.05
CA GLU A 289 -5.66 -20.02 -0.98
C GLU A 289 -6.95 -20.82 -1.24
N GLY A 290 -8.06 -20.10 -1.42
CA GLY A 290 -9.38 -20.69 -1.66
C GLY A 290 -10.02 -21.36 -0.43
N ARG A 291 -9.31 -21.44 0.71
CA ARG A 291 -9.80 -22.11 1.92
C ARG A 291 -10.37 -21.13 2.93
N PRO A 292 -11.58 -21.35 3.46
CA PRO A 292 -12.07 -20.64 4.64
C PRO A 292 -11.20 -20.96 5.86
N ILE A 293 -10.43 -19.98 6.31
CA ILE A 293 -9.57 -20.06 7.50
C ILE A 293 -10.41 -19.82 8.75
N THR A 294 -11.27 -18.80 8.73
CA THR A 294 -12.25 -18.52 9.78
C THR A 294 -13.61 -18.27 9.13
N VAL A 295 -14.68 -18.72 9.77
CA VAL A 295 -16.06 -18.36 9.37
C VAL A 295 -16.85 -18.06 10.63
N TYR A 296 -17.26 -16.79 10.79
CA TYR A 296 -18.05 -16.37 11.94
C TYR A 296 -19.24 -15.47 11.57
N ASN A 297 -20.34 -16.11 11.17
CA ASN A 297 -21.54 -15.42 10.67
C ASN A 297 -22.36 -14.70 11.73
N GLN A 298 -22.15 -14.94 13.03
CA GLN A 298 -22.95 -14.32 14.10
C GLN A 298 -22.76 -12.80 14.16
N PHE A 299 -21.51 -12.34 14.06
CA PHE A 299 -21.15 -10.92 14.05
C PHE A 299 -20.76 -10.42 12.65
N SER A 300 -20.78 -11.30 11.64
CA SER A 300 -20.36 -10.98 10.28
C SER A 300 -21.19 -11.76 9.26
N PRO A 301 -22.54 -11.59 9.27
CA PRO A 301 -23.40 -12.35 8.39
C PRO A 301 -23.16 -11.96 6.93
N ALA A 302 -23.19 -10.67 6.58
CA ALA A 302 -22.83 -10.17 5.25
C ALA A 302 -21.92 -8.95 5.43
N LYS A 303 -20.67 -9.20 5.81
CA LYS A 303 -19.72 -8.12 6.15
C LYS A 303 -18.99 -7.66 4.90
N SER A 304 -18.71 -6.37 4.85
CA SER A 304 -17.82 -5.82 3.82
C SER A 304 -16.43 -6.43 3.92
N ALA A 305 -15.92 -6.87 2.78
CA ALA A 305 -14.63 -7.53 2.67
C ALA A 305 -13.89 -7.05 1.43
N ILE A 306 -12.56 -7.05 1.51
CA ILE A 306 -11.74 -7.11 0.31
C ILE A 306 -11.70 -8.58 -0.15
N VAL A 307 -11.91 -8.80 -1.44
CA VAL A 307 -11.99 -10.11 -2.08
C VAL A 307 -11.01 -10.14 -3.25
N MET A 308 -10.35 -11.27 -3.48
CA MET A 308 -9.62 -11.58 -4.69
C MET A 308 -10.17 -12.89 -5.26
N ASP A 309 -10.54 -12.89 -6.53
CA ASP A 309 -10.94 -14.11 -7.25
C ASP A 309 -9.71 -14.91 -7.72
N SER A 310 -9.95 -16.12 -8.26
CA SER A 310 -8.89 -17.00 -8.76
C SER A 310 -8.09 -16.43 -9.93
N SER A 311 -8.62 -15.40 -10.62
CA SER A 311 -7.92 -14.67 -11.68
C SER A 311 -7.01 -13.54 -11.15
N GLY A 312 -7.02 -13.30 -9.84
CA GLY A 312 -6.26 -12.24 -9.19
C GLY A 312 -6.94 -10.87 -9.19
N ARG A 313 -8.21 -10.78 -9.61
CA ARG A 313 -8.96 -9.51 -9.62
C ARG A 313 -9.50 -9.23 -8.23
N PHE A 314 -9.30 -7.98 -7.79
CA PHE A 314 -9.79 -7.52 -6.50
C PHE A 314 -11.15 -6.82 -6.60
N SER A 315 -12.00 -7.04 -5.61
CA SER A 315 -13.29 -6.37 -5.43
C SER A 315 -13.57 -6.06 -3.96
N VAL A 316 -14.45 -5.10 -3.70
CA VAL A 316 -15.02 -4.88 -2.36
C VAL A 316 -16.47 -5.31 -2.38
N GLU A 317 -16.80 -6.30 -1.56
CA GLU A 317 -18.09 -6.99 -1.58
C GLU A 317 -18.67 -7.17 -0.18
N ASN A 318 -19.99 -7.36 -0.11
CA ASN A 318 -20.70 -7.66 1.12
C ASN A 318 -21.36 -9.03 0.93
N TYR A 319 -20.83 -10.06 1.58
CA TYR A 319 -21.30 -11.43 1.36
C TYR A 319 -21.23 -12.27 2.64
N ARG A 320 -22.02 -13.35 2.64
CA ARG A 320 -22.05 -14.38 3.68
C ARG A 320 -21.32 -15.62 3.23
N THR A 321 -20.51 -16.20 4.11
CA THR A 321 -19.90 -17.52 3.88
C THR A 321 -20.75 -18.60 4.52
N ASN A 322 -21.34 -19.48 3.71
CA ASN A 322 -22.14 -20.60 4.18
C ASN A 322 -21.39 -21.90 3.90
N ILE A 323 -21.09 -22.66 4.96
CA ILE A 323 -20.52 -24.00 4.82
C ILE A 323 -21.61 -25.04 5.08
N SER A 324 -21.78 -25.95 4.13
CA SER A 324 -22.55 -27.17 4.30
C SER A 324 -21.61 -28.35 4.49
N ALA A 325 -22.02 -29.32 5.29
CA ALA A 325 -21.29 -30.57 5.50
C ALA A 325 -22.17 -31.76 5.15
N THR A 326 -21.60 -32.73 4.45
CA THR A 326 -22.24 -34.00 4.15
C THR A 326 -21.42 -35.15 4.72
N VAL A 327 -22.09 -36.03 5.47
CA VAL A 327 -21.55 -37.32 5.90
C VAL A 327 -22.12 -38.39 4.99
N SER A 328 -21.25 -39.11 4.27
CA SER A 328 -21.58 -40.40 3.67
C SER A 328 -21.20 -41.48 4.69
N ALA A 329 -22.20 -41.96 5.44
CA ALA A 329 -22.03 -42.90 6.54
C ALA A 329 -21.60 -44.28 6.03
N ALA A 330 -20.95 -45.06 6.90
CA ALA A 330 -20.48 -46.41 6.57
C ALA A 330 -21.62 -47.38 6.20
N ASP A 331 -22.85 -47.09 6.63
CA ASP A 331 -24.06 -47.86 6.29
C ASP A 331 -24.74 -47.41 4.97
N GLY A 332 -24.12 -46.48 4.24
CA GLY A 332 -24.59 -45.97 2.95
C GLY A 332 -25.57 -44.80 3.04
N ARG A 333 -25.94 -44.32 4.24
CA ARG A 333 -26.76 -43.11 4.38
C ARG A 333 -25.95 -41.86 4.06
N GLU A 334 -26.57 -40.90 3.36
CA GLU A 334 -26.05 -39.54 3.27
C GLU A 334 -26.88 -38.59 4.13
N LEU A 335 -26.21 -37.81 4.98
CA LEU A 335 -26.83 -36.76 5.78
C LEU A 335 -26.12 -35.44 5.46
N THR A 336 -26.88 -34.36 5.29
CA THR A 336 -26.34 -33.03 5.01
C THR A 336 -26.87 -32.01 5.99
N VAL A 337 -26.00 -31.11 6.45
CA VAL A 337 -26.35 -29.98 7.32
C VAL A 337 -25.75 -28.69 6.78
N LYS A 338 -26.37 -27.56 7.15
CA LYS A 338 -25.90 -26.21 6.85
C LYS A 338 -25.37 -25.52 8.11
N ASP A 339 -24.87 -24.29 7.96
CA ASP A 339 -24.40 -23.41 9.03
C ASP A 339 -23.25 -24.01 9.85
N VAL A 340 -22.30 -24.63 9.16
CA VAL A 340 -21.03 -25.08 9.75
C VAL A 340 -20.08 -23.88 9.84
N GLY A 341 -19.43 -23.68 10.99
CA GLY A 341 -18.41 -22.66 11.18
C GLY A 341 -16.99 -23.25 11.04
N ALA A 342 -15.99 -22.37 11.02
CA ALA A 342 -14.58 -22.78 10.94
C ALA A 342 -13.72 -22.02 11.96
N ASN A 343 -12.86 -22.76 12.66
CA ASN A 343 -11.81 -22.28 13.57
C ASN A 343 -12.24 -21.12 14.49
N ARG A 344 -13.30 -21.29 15.28
CA ARG A 344 -13.67 -20.34 16.34
C ARG A 344 -13.81 -21.05 17.68
N PHE A 345 -13.50 -20.37 18.79
CA PHE A 345 -13.74 -20.94 20.10
C PHE A 345 -15.25 -20.93 20.43
N PRO A 346 -15.87 -22.08 20.75
CA PRO A 346 -17.26 -22.13 21.19
C PRO A 346 -17.36 -21.79 22.68
N TYR A 347 -17.31 -20.50 23.06
CA TYR A 347 -17.19 -20.07 24.46
C TYR A 347 -18.30 -20.60 25.40
N ASP A 348 -19.56 -20.54 24.96
CA ASP A 348 -20.68 -21.09 25.72
C ASP A 348 -20.62 -22.63 25.70
N PRO A 349 -20.58 -23.32 26.85
CA PRO A 349 -20.67 -24.78 26.91
C PRO A 349 -21.93 -25.37 26.24
N LYS A 350 -22.99 -24.55 26.09
CA LYS A 350 -24.23 -24.93 25.39
C LYS A 350 -24.18 -24.65 23.89
N ASP A 351 -23.09 -24.10 23.36
CA ASP A 351 -22.94 -23.81 21.93
C ASP A 351 -22.89 -25.13 21.12
N GLY A 352 -24.04 -25.51 20.57
CA GLY A 352 -24.20 -26.65 19.69
C GLY A 352 -23.80 -26.39 18.24
N THR A 353 -23.12 -25.29 17.92
CA THR A 353 -22.60 -25.04 16.56
C THR A 353 -21.65 -26.16 16.16
N ARG A 354 -21.75 -26.60 14.90
CA ARG A 354 -20.81 -27.56 14.31
C ARG A 354 -19.65 -26.77 13.72
N LEU A 355 -18.44 -27.08 14.14
CA LEU A 355 -17.24 -26.29 13.84
C LEU A 355 -16.15 -27.20 13.27
N ILE A 356 -15.58 -26.77 12.14
CA ILE A 356 -14.40 -27.40 11.54
C ILE A 356 -13.17 -26.79 12.20
N PHE A 357 -12.28 -27.64 12.69
CA PHE A 357 -10.97 -27.25 13.22
C PHE A 357 -9.87 -27.84 12.35
N THR A 358 -9.06 -26.97 11.74
CA THR A 358 -7.88 -27.34 10.94
C THR A 358 -6.59 -27.10 11.72
N SER A 359 -5.45 -27.43 11.15
CA SER A 359 -4.14 -27.13 11.73
C SER A 359 -3.89 -25.62 11.93
N ASP A 360 -4.63 -24.76 11.22
CA ASP A 360 -4.62 -23.30 11.42
C ASP A 360 -5.08 -22.89 12.84
N TRP A 361 -5.88 -23.74 13.50
CA TRP A 361 -6.29 -23.55 14.90
C TRP A 361 -5.18 -23.88 15.90
N GLY A 362 -4.52 -25.03 15.71
CA GLY A 362 -3.56 -25.60 16.65
C GLY A 362 -3.52 -27.11 16.60
N GLY A 363 -2.85 -27.73 17.58
CA GLY A 363 -2.67 -29.19 17.65
C GLY A 363 -3.80 -29.97 18.33
N SER A 364 -4.69 -29.31 19.05
CA SER A 364 -5.90 -29.91 19.66
C SER A 364 -7.04 -28.89 19.71
N LEU A 365 -8.27 -29.35 19.98
CA LEU A 365 -9.44 -28.47 20.12
C LEU A 365 -9.25 -27.48 21.27
N GLY A 366 -8.65 -27.93 22.38
CA GLY A 366 -8.46 -27.11 23.59
C GLY A 366 -9.74 -26.92 24.41
N PHE A 367 -10.75 -27.76 24.15
CA PHE A 367 -11.98 -27.86 24.93
C PHE A 367 -12.54 -29.29 24.85
N GLN A 368 -13.36 -29.68 25.82
CA GLN A 368 -14.08 -30.95 25.75
C GLN A 368 -15.24 -30.84 24.77
N ALA A 369 -15.14 -31.53 23.64
CA ALA A 369 -16.22 -31.62 22.67
C ALA A 369 -17.22 -32.70 23.08
N ARG A 370 -18.52 -32.41 23.00
CA ARG A 370 -19.57 -33.42 23.16
C ARG A 370 -19.45 -34.50 22.09
N TYR A 371 -19.21 -34.07 20.85
CA TYR A 371 -18.84 -34.94 19.74
C TYR A 371 -17.67 -34.32 18.97
N ALA A 372 -16.72 -35.16 18.55
CA ALA A 372 -15.63 -34.77 17.67
C ALA A 372 -15.33 -35.90 16.68
N ALA A 373 -15.60 -35.67 15.40
CA ALA A 373 -15.21 -36.57 14.33
C ALA A 373 -13.82 -36.16 13.82
N VAL A 374 -12.84 -37.04 14.00
CA VAL A 374 -11.46 -36.88 13.50
C VAL A 374 -11.41 -37.36 12.07
N VAL A 375 -10.89 -36.53 11.17
CA VAL A 375 -10.88 -36.79 9.73
C VAL A 375 -9.48 -36.63 9.18
N ASP A 376 -9.03 -37.59 8.37
CA ASP A 376 -7.74 -37.52 7.69
C ASP A 376 -7.78 -36.61 6.44
N GLY A 377 -6.63 -36.41 5.81
CA GLY A 377 -6.51 -35.56 4.61
C GLY A 377 -7.24 -36.08 3.37
N SER A 378 -7.74 -37.33 3.39
CA SER A 378 -8.59 -37.85 2.33
C SER A 378 -10.07 -37.55 2.56
N GLY A 379 -10.47 -37.03 3.72
CA GLY A 379 -11.87 -36.83 4.10
C GLY A 379 -12.50 -38.03 4.80
N ARG A 380 -11.72 -39.06 5.18
CA ARG A 380 -12.22 -40.24 5.90
C ARG A 380 -12.19 -40.02 7.39
N VAL A 381 -13.29 -40.37 8.04
CA VAL A 381 -13.38 -40.35 9.50
C VAL A 381 -12.56 -41.51 10.08
N THR A 382 -11.63 -41.20 10.99
CA THR A 382 -10.79 -42.18 11.67
C THR A 382 -11.28 -42.47 13.09
N ALA A 383 -11.97 -41.50 13.73
CA ALA A 383 -12.52 -41.64 15.06
C ALA A 383 -13.75 -40.73 15.27
N LEU A 384 -14.70 -41.20 16.10
CA LEU A 384 -15.75 -40.36 16.67
C LEU A 384 -15.60 -40.37 18.19
N CYS A 385 -15.13 -39.26 18.74
CA CYS A 385 -14.89 -39.09 20.17
C CYS A 385 -16.06 -38.37 20.84
N GLN A 386 -16.26 -38.61 22.15
CA GLN A 386 -17.28 -37.95 22.94
C GLN A 386 -16.73 -37.46 24.28
N ASN A 387 -17.17 -36.28 24.69
CA ASN A 387 -16.88 -35.63 25.98
C ASN A 387 -15.38 -35.50 26.30
N GLN A 388 -14.55 -35.20 25.30
CA GLN A 388 -13.10 -35.08 25.47
C GLN A 388 -12.48 -34.04 24.53
N ASP A 389 -11.27 -33.57 24.86
CA ASP A 389 -10.41 -32.84 23.90
C ASP A 389 -9.80 -33.84 22.91
N VAL A 390 -9.54 -33.38 21.69
CA VAL A 390 -9.11 -34.21 20.58
C VAL A 390 -7.99 -33.53 19.81
N SER A 391 -6.96 -34.29 19.47
CA SER A 391 -5.87 -33.80 18.61
C SER A 391 -6.36 -33.55 17.19
N ILE A 392 -5.91 -32.45 16.59
CA ILE A 392 -6.22 -32.11 15.21
C ILE A 392 -5.12 -32.69 14.31
N PRO A 393 -5.46 -33.56 13.33
CA PRO A 393 -4.48 -34.09 12.39
C PRO A 393 -3.82 -32.97 11.58
N LYS A 394 -2.52 -33.10 11.27
CA LYS A 394 -1.79 -32.05 10.52
C LYS A 394 -2.28 -31.89 9.09
N ASP A 395 -2.63 -33.01 8.45
CA ASP A 395 -3.10 -33.14 7.08
C ASP A 395 -4.63 -33.27 7.00
N GLY A 396 -5.33 -33.22 8.13
CA GLY A 396 -6.77 -33.41 8.21
C GLY A 396 -7.46 -32.34 9.05
N TYR A 397 -8.59 -32.69 9.65
CA TYR A 397 -9.40 -31.76 10.44
C TYR A 397 -10.25 -32.50 11.47
N VAL A 398 -10.88 -31.74 12.36
CA VAL A 398 -11.89 -32.24 13.31
C VAL A 398 -13.19 -31.48 13.11
N LEU A 399 -14.29 -32.20 12.87
CA LEU A 399 -15.62 -31.63 13.00
C LEU A 399 -16.09 -31.80 14.45
N ALA A 400 -16.20 -30.71 15.19
CA ALA A 400 -16.55 -30.72 16.61
C ALA A 400 -17.86 -30.00 16.91
N GLN A 401 -18.51 -30.45 17.98
CA GLN A 401 -19.70 -29.85 18.56
C GLN A 401 -19.53 -29.83 20.08
N ARG A 402 -19.63 -28.66 20.72
CA ARG A 402 -19.43 -28.52 22.18
C ARG A 402 -20.72 -28.78 22.97
N GLY A 403 -21.80 -28.11 22.59
CA GLY A 403 -23.11 -28.22 23.23
C GLY A 403 -24.06 -29.22 22.55
N PRO A 404 -25.21 -29.52 23.18
CA PRO A 404 -26.24 -30.35 22.56
C PRO A 404 -26.99 -29.61 21.45
N ARG A 405 -27.57 -30.37 20.50
CA ARG A 405 -28.58 -29.87 19.55
C ARG A 405 -29.88 -30.65 19.71
N ALA A 406 -30.96 -30.11 19.13
CA ALA A 406 -32.22 -30.85 19.00
C ALA A 406 -32.05 -32.14 18.17
N ASP A 407 -31.10 -32.15 17.24
CA ASP A 407 -30.74 -33.30 16.43
C ASP A 407 -29.21 -33.41 16.27
N ASP A 408 -28.66 -34.47 16.89
CA ASP A 408 -27.25 -34.85 16.84
C ASP A 408 -26.99 -35.96 15.78
N SER A 409 -28.01 -36.45 15.06
CA SER A 409 -27.90 -37.62 14.16
C SER A 409 -26.84 -37.46 13.08
N PHE A 410 -26.66 -36.25 12.57
CA PHE A 410 -25.61 -35.93 11.59
C PHE A 410 -24.20 -36.25 12.09
N ILE A 411 -23.82 -35.72 13.26
CA ILE A 411 -22.45 -35.92 13.78
C ILE A 411 -22.28 -37.33 14.34
N GLN A 412 -23.36 -37.95 14.82
CA GLN A 412 -23.35 -39.36 15.23
C GLN A 412 -23.16 -40.33 14.05
N ALA A 413 -23.52 -39.93 12.83
CA ALA A 413 -23.28 -40.73 11.63
C ALA A 413 -21.81 -40.69 11.15
N ALA A 414 -21.02 -39.72 11.61
CA ALA A 414 -19.60 -39.59 11.29
C ALA A 414 -18.78 -40.59 12.13
N THR A 415 -19.00 -41.88 11.90
CA THR A 415 -18.28 -43.00 12.53
C THR A 415 -17.04 -43.40 11.70
N PRO A 416 -16.06 -44.14 12.27
CA PRO A 416 -14.90 -44.58 11.52
C PRO A 416 -15.27 -45.27 10.19
N GLY A 417 -14.64 -44.84 9.10
CA GLY A 417 -14.94 -45.30 7.73
C GLY A 417 -15.96 -44.45 6.97
N ALA A 418 -16.73 -43.60 7.65
CA ALA A 418 -17.56 -42.59 6.99
C ALA A 418 -16.69 -41.56 6.25
N TYR A 419 -17.29 -40.89 5.26
CA TYR A 419 -16.65 -39.83 4.50
C TYR A 419 -17.31 -38.49 4.79
N LEU A 420 -16.51 -37.47 5.07
CA LEU A 420 -16.98 -36.09 5.31
C LEU A 420 -16.52 -35.18 4.17
N ARG A 421 -17.46 -34.46 3.57
CA ARG A 421 -17.20 -33.41 2.58
C ARG A 421 -17.84 -32.09 2.99
N PHE A 422 -17.22 -30.99 2.59
CA PHE A 422 -17.73 -29.64 2.80
C PHE A 422 -17.91 -28.92 1.47
N GLU A 423 -18.95 -28.11 1.41
CA GLU A 423 -19.24 -27.21 0.30
C GLU A 423 -19.36 -25.79 0.87
N THR A 424 -18.69 -24.84 0.23
CA THR A 424 -18.72 -23.43 0.63
C THR A 424 -19.46 -22.62 -0.43
N GLU A 425 -20.40 -21.80 0.01
CA GLU A 425 -21.15 -20.85 -0.81
C GLU A 425 -20.92 -19.43 -0.26
N TYR A 426 -20.66 -18.48 -1.16
CA TYR A 426 -20.47 -17.06 -0.84
C TYR A 426 -21.72 -16.27 -1.25
N THR A 427 -22.79 -16.37 -0.47
CA THR A 427 -24.08 -15.74 -0.79
C THR A 427 -23.96 -14.21 -0.74
N GLY A 428 -24.28 -13.54 -1.85
CA GLY A 428 -24.15 -12.10 -2.02
C GLY A 428 -22.84 -11.64 -2.66
N SER A 429 -21.86 -12.55 -2.82
CA SER A 429 -20.64 -12.27 -3.58
C SER A 429 -20.94 -12.30 -5.08
N SER A 430 -20.20 -11.48 -5.84
CA SER A 430 -20.25 -11.51 -7.30
C SER A 430 -19.57 -12.74 -7.89
N THR A 431 -18.80 -13.48 -7.08
CA THR A 431 -18.10 -14.69 -7.50
C THR A 431 -18.20 -15.82 -6.47
N GLN A 432 -17.95 -17.06 -6.91
CA GLN A 432 -17.85 -18.22 -6.03
C GLN A 432 -16.43 -18.79 -5.94
N ASP A 433 -15.48 -18.26 -6.72
CA ASP A 433 -14.08 -18.69 -6.79
C ASP A 433 -13.16 -17.79 -5.94
N VAL A 434 -13.59 -17.47 -4.71
CA VAL A 434 -12.86 -16.58 -3.81
C VAL A 434 -11.55 -17.23 -3.37
N GLU A 435 -10.42 -16.65 -3.78
CA GLU A 435 -9.07 -17.13 -3.47
C GLU A 435 -8.51 -16.49 -2.20
N LEU A 436 -8.82 -15.21 -1.99
CA LEU A 436 -8.44 -14.46 -0.80
C LEU A 436 -9.59 -13.57 -0.36
N SER A 437 -9.84 -13.51 0.94
CA SER A 437 -10.74 -12.49 1.49
C SER A 437 -10.42 -12.18 2.94
N ILE A 438 -10.57 -10.90 3.30
CA ILE A 438 -10.55 -10.46 4.69
C ILE A 438 -11.80 -9.63 4.92
N ALA A 439 -12.71 -10.17 5.74
CA ALA A 439 -13.85 -9.42 6.25
C ALA A 439 -13.39 -8.35 7.24
N ALA A 440 -13.81 -7.11 7.02
CA ALA A 440 -13.46 -5.99 7.88
C ALA A 440 -14.64 -5.02 7.97
N GLY A 441 -14.59 -3.91 7.25
CA GLY A 441 -15.69 -2.98 7.13
C GLY A 441 -15.61 -1.76 8.05
N PRO A 442 -16.55 -0.82 7.86
CA PRO A 442 -17.61 -0.91 6.86
C PRO A 442 -17.14 -0.64 5.42
N LYS A 443 -17.99 -0.89 4.43
CA LYS A 443 -17.81 -0.34 3.07
C LYS A 443 -17.95 1.17 3.16
N ILE A 444 -17.02 1.89 2.54
CA ILE A 444 -16.95 3.35 2.61
C ILE A 444 -17.00 4.01 1.22
N VAL A 445 -16.83 3.28 0.13
CA VAL A 445 -17.04 3.81 -1.23
C VAL A 445 -17.80 2.79 -2.05
N GLU A 446 -18.78 3.28 -2.83
CA GLU A 446 -19.57 2.48 -3.76
C GLU A 446 -19.78 3.26 -5.06
N ASN A 447 -19.50 2.63 -6.19
CA ASN A 447 -19.63 3.22 -7.53
C ASN A 447 -18.93 4.59 -7.67
N GLY A 448 -17.74 4.71 -7.08
CA GLY A 448 -16.94 5.93 -7.11
C GLY A 448 -17.46 7.06 -6.24
N ARG A 449 -18.46 6.81 -5.39
CA ARG A 449 -19.08 7.81 -4.52
C ARG A 449 -18.87 7.47 -3.05
N PRO A 450 -18.77 8.50 -2.18
CA PRO A 450 -18.83 8.28 -0.75
C PRO A 450 -20.06 7.45 -0.37
N TYR A 451 -19.86 6.42 0.43
CA TYR A 451 -20.89 5.49 0.87
C TYR A 451 -20.78 5.29 2.38
N GLY A 452 -21.90 4.99 3.01
CA GLY A 452 -21.93 4.56 4.40
C GLY A 452 -22.52 5.59 5.36
N ASN A 453 -23.37 5.11 6.26
CA ASN A 453 -23.89 5.85 7.41
C ASN A 453 -24.21 4.84 8.54
N ALA A 454 -24.73 5.33 9.67
CA ALA A 454 -25.05 4.48 10.82
C ALA A 454 -25.95 3.28 10.47
N SER A 455 -26.92 3.45 9.56
CA SER A 455 -27.84 2.39 9.15
C SER A 455 -27.14 1.33 8.29
N THR A 456 -26.37 1.74 7.29
CA THR A 456 -25.65 0.80 6.43
C THR A 456 -24.58 0.04 7.23
N TYR A 457 -23.88 0.72 8.13
CA TYR A 457 -22.89 0.09 9.00
C TYR A 457 -23.54 -0.91 9.96
N ALA A 458 -24.72 -0.60 10.51
CA ALA A 458 -25.49 -1.56 11.30
C ALA A 458 -25.92 -2.78 10.46
N ALA A 459 -26.32 -2.58 9.20
CA ALA A 459 -26.65 -3.69 8.29
C ALA A 459 -25.45 -4.59 7.98
N GLU A 460 -24.23 -4.05 8.03
CA GLU A 460 -22.97 -4.80 7.90
C GLU A 460 -22.52 -5.47 9.22
N GLY A 461 -23.34 -5.42 10.28
CA GLY A 461 -23.02 -5.97 11.60
C GLY A 461 -22.09 -5.07 12.44
N LEU A 462 -21.91 -3.81 12.04
CA LEU A 462 -21.03 -2.82 12.67
C LEU A 462 -21.82 -1.71 13.38
N GLY A 463 -22.96 -2.09 13.98
CA GLY A 463 -23.75 -1.20 14.83
C GLY A 463 -22.91 -0.66 15.99
N GLY A 464 -23.02 0.65 16.27
CA GLY A 464 -22.26 1.29 17.35
C GLY A 464 -20.86 1.78 16.97
N ILE A 465 -20.36 1.47 15.77
CA ILE A 465 -19.20 2.19 15.23
C ILE A 465 -19.65 3.62 14.90
N GLY A 466 -19.31 4.56 15.79
CA GLY A 466 -19.58 5.98 15.61
C GLY A 466 -18.80 6.53 14.42
N GLY A 467 -19.44 6.57 13.25
CA GLY A 467 -18.83 7.02 12.00
C GLY A 467 -18.29 8.45 12.06
N GLU A 468 -18.86 9.29 12.92
CA GLU A 468 -18.48 10.70 13.09
C GLU A 468 -17.22 10.91 13.95
N SER A 469 -16.79 9.88 14.69
CA SER A 469 -15.64 10.01 15.59
C SER A 469 -14.31 9.99 14.85
N GLN A 470 -13.45 10.95 15.19
CA GLN A 470 -12.07 11.00 14.70
C GLN A 470 -11.24 9.86 15.29
N ALA A 471 -10.58 9.10 14.43
CA ALA A 471 -9.59 8.11 14.85
C ALA A 471 -8.53 7.94 13.77
N ARG A 472 -7.41 7.28 14.12
CA ARG A 472 -6.51 6.76 13.10
C ARG A 472 -7.22 5.61 12.38
N ARG A 473 -7.37 5.72 11.06
CA ARG A 473 -8.02 4.73 10.20
C ARG A 473 -7.06 4.24 9.13
N VAL A 474 -7.36 3.08 8.59
CA VAL A 474 -6.75 2.54 7.37
C VAL A 474 -7.80 1.81 6.56
N CYS A 475 -7.68 1.90 5.25
CA CYS A 475 -8.64 1.33 4.31
C CYS A 475 -7.93 0.88 3.05
N ILE A 476 -8.60 0.01 2.31
CA ILE A 476 -8.17 -0.46 1.00
C ILE A 476 -9.30 -0.25 0.00
N GLY A 477 -8.96 0.23 -1.19
CA GLY A 477 -9.91 0.45 -2.27
C GLY A 477 -9.41 -0.04 -3.61
N VAL A 478 -10.36 -0.40 -4.47
CA VAL A 478 -10.14 -0.82 -5.85
C VAL A 478 -10.46 0.35 -6.76
N ARG A 479 -9.52 0.71 -7.63
CA ARG A 479 -9.68 1.76 -8.65
C ARG A 479 -10.28 1.18 -9.92
N TYR A 480 -10.80 2.04 -10.80
CA TYR A 480 -11.45 1.61 -12.05
C TYR A 480 -10.55 0.83 -13.02
N ASP A 481 -9.24 1.02 -12.93
CA ASP A 481 -8.23 0.30 -13.71
C ASP A 481 -7.80 -1.03 -13.05
N GLY A 482 -8.40 -1.41 -11.92
CA GLY A 482 -8.06 -2.61 -11.15
C GLY A 482 -6.90 -2.43 -10.17
N SER A 483 -6.23 -1.27 -10.18
CA SER A 483 -5.17 -0.99 -9.21
C SER A 483 -5.73 -0.82 -7.79
N LEU A 484 -4.89 -1.12 -6.79
CA LEU A 484 -5.24 -0.99 -5.38
C LEU A 484 -4.70 0.30 -4.79
N LEU A 485 -5.48 0.92 -3.90
CA LEU A 485 -5.07 2.04 -3.07
C LEU A 485 -5.25 1.66 -1.60
N ILE A 486 -4.16 1.64 -0.83
CA ILE A 486 -4.19 1.49 0.62
C ILE A 486 -3.84 2.83 1.26
N LEU A 487 -4.70 3.33 2.14
CA LEU A 487 -4.60 4.69 2.68
C LEU A 487 -4.85 4.71 4.18
N THR A 488 -4.02 5.50 4.89
CA THR A 488 -4.24 5.84 6.29
C THR A 488 -4.35 7.34 6.52
N ALA A 489 -5.26 7.72 7.42
CA ALA A 489 -5.53 9.10 7.83
C ALA A 489 -6.04 9.15 9.28
N TYR A 490 -5.98 10.32 9.90
CA TYR A 490 -6.72 10.59 11.14
C TYR A 490 -8.02 11.28 10.74
N ALA A 491 -9.10 10.51 10.73
CA ALA A 491 -10.34 10.86 10.06
C ALA A 491 -11.56 10.21 10.73
N SER A 492 -12.72 10.81 10.54
CA SER A 492 -14.01 10.12 10.64
C SER A 492 -14.21 9.18 9.43
N LEU A 493 -15.18 8.25 9.51
CA LEU A 493 -15.49 7.37 8.37
C LEU A 493 -16.05 8.15 7.16
N PRO A 494 -16.96 9.13 7.31
CA PRO A 494 -17.40 9.97 6.19
C PRO A 494 -16.27 10.76 5.52
N GLU A 495 -15.31 11.29 6.29
CA GLU A 495 -14.15 11.98 5.72
C GLU A 495 -13.26 11.02 4.95
N LEU A 496 -12.98 9.84 5.51
CA LEU A 496 -12.20 8.79 4.85
C LEU A 496 -12.86 8.31 3.55
N SER A 497 -14.18 8.16 3.57
CA SER A 497 -15.03 7.86 2.43
C SER A 497 -14.88 8.90 1.31
N GLY A 498 -15.00 10.18 1.66
CA GLY A 498 -14.77 11.31 0.74
C GLY A 498 -13.37 11.30 0.12
N ILE A 499 -12.34 11.04 0.94
CA ILE A 499 -10.94 10.94 0.51
C ILE A 499 -10.76 9.81 -0.50
N MET A 500 -11.25 8.60 -0.20
CA MET A 500 -11.09 7.44 -1.09
C MET A 500 -11.79 7.64 -2.44
N ALA A 501 -12.98 8.27 -2.44
CA ALA A 501 -13.69 8.62 -3.67
C ALA A 501 -12.92 9.65 -4.51
N VAL A 502 -12.42 10.74 -3.90
CA VAL A 502 -11.59 11.76 -4.58
C VAL A 502 -10.29 11.16 -5.11
N MET A 503 -9.74 10.16 -4.42
CA MET A 503 -8.55 9.44 -4.85
C MET A 503 -8.82 8.46 -6.00
N GLY A 504 -10.06 8.32 -6.47
CA GLY A 504 -10.41 7.56 -7.67
C GLY A 504 -10.76 6.08 -7.42
N CYS A 505 -11.02 5.69 -6.18
CA CYS A 505 -11.52 4.34 -5.89
C CYS A 505 -12.96 4.18 -6.38
N GLN A 506 -13.25 3.11 -7.12
CA GLN A 506 -14.60 2.68 -7.46
C GLN A 506 -15.33 2.11 -6.23
N SER A 507 -14.59 1.38 -5.39
CA SER A 507 -15.08 0.81 -4.15
C SER A 507 -13.96 0.78 -3.11
N ALA A 508 -14.33 0.84 -1.83
CA ALA A 508 -13.37 0.81 -0.73
C ALA A 508 -14.00 0.29 0.56
N VAL A 509 -13.18 -0.37 1.37
CA VAL A 509 -13.56 -0.93 2.67
C VAL A 509 -12.59 -0.43 3.74
N ASN A 510 -13.14 -0.04 4.89
CA ASN A 510 -12.35 0.27 6.08
C ASN A 510 -11.79 -1.03 6.69
N LEU A 511 -10.57 -0.97 7.20
CA LEU A 511 -9.89 -2.07 7.92
C LEU A 511 -9.87 -1.77 9.43
N ASP A 512 -9.33 -2.69 10.23
CA ASP A 512 -9.20 -2.44 11.67
C ASP A 512 -8.33 -1.19 11.94
N GLY A 513 -8.79 -0.33 12.84
CA GLY A 513 -8.25 1.02 13.03
C GLY A 513 -7.52 1.20 14.36
N GLY A 514 -7.38 2.47 14.76
CA GLY A 514 -6.79 2.85 16.03
C GLY A 514 -5.39 2.28 16.20
N GLY A 515 -5.14 1.64 17.34
CA GLY A 515 -3.84 1.03 17.66
C GLY A 515 -3.42 -0.11 16.72
N SER A 516 -4.33 -0.70 15.95
CA SER A 516 -4.01 -1.76 14.98
C SER A 516 -3.44 -1.21 13.67
N THR A 517 -3.63 0.08 13.41
CA THR A 517 -3.30 0.70 12.13
C THR A 517 -1.80 0.59 11.82
N ASN A 518 -1.47 -0.10 10.74
CA ASN A 518 -0.11 -0.23 10.23
C ASN A 518 -0.13 -0.17 8.70
N LEU A 519 0.80 0.56 8.09
CA LEU A 519 0.98 0.57 6.64
C LEU A 519 2.46 0.57 6.30
N TYR A 520 2.92 -0.51 5.68
CA TYR A 520 4.31 -0.75 5.34
C TYR A 520 4.50 -0.83 3.82
N VAL A 521 5.58 -0.23 3.32
CA VAL A 521 5.96 -0.21 1.90
C VAL A 521 7.49 -0.29 1.76
N ASN A 522 8.01 -1.46 1.39
CA ASN A 522 9.38 -1.72 0.95
C ASN A 522 10.46 -1.08 1.85
N GLY A 523 10.54 -1.55 3.10
CA GLY A 523 11.50 -1.04 4.09
C GLY A 523 11.09 0.28 4.76
N GLN A 524 9.86 0.76 4.53
CA GLN A 524 9.37 1.99 5.15
C GLN A 524 7.99 1.83 5.75
N TRP A 525 7.76 2.51 6.87
CA TRP A 525 6.45 2.59 7.49
C TRP A 525 5.81 3.90 7.08
N LEU A 526 4.72 3.83 6.33
CA LEU A 526 3.89 5.00 6.07
C LEU A 526 3.15 5.44 7.32
N TYR A 527 2.78 4.46 8.16
CA TYR A 527 2.35 4.61 9.55
C TYR A 527 2.68 3.32 10.31
N GLY A 528 3.03 3.43 11.59
CA GLY A 528 3.53 2.33 12.42
C GLY A 528 5.08 2.21 12.42
N PRO A 529 5.64 1.09 12.88
CA PRO A 529 4.93 -0.03 13.49
C PRO A 529 4.29 0.41 14.82
N THR A 530 3.05 0.02 15.06
CA THR A 530 2.42 0.21 16.37
C THR A 530 2.77 -0.94 17.32
N ASP A 531 2.61 -0.72 18.63
CA ASP A 531 2.91 -1.75 19.65
C ASP A 531 1.84 -2.84 19.74
N ARG A 532 0.69 -2.64 19.09
CA ARG A 532 -0.40 -3.62 19.11
C ARG A 532 -0.06 -4.78 18.18
N ALA A 533 0.05 -5.97 18.78
CA ALA A 533 0.14 -7.21 18.03
C ALA A 533 -1.13 -7.40 17.18
N LEU A 534 -0.93 -7.86 15.94
CA LEU A 534 -1.98 -8.10 14.96
C LEU A 534 -2.37 -9.58 14.98
N ASN A 535 -3.68 -9.84 14.82
CA ASN A 535 -4.17 -11.18 14.51
C ASN A 535 -3.99 -11.53 13.04
N ASN A 536 -4.27 -10.59 12.15
CA ASN A 536 -4.22 -10.84 10.71
C ASN A 536 -3.78 -9.59 9.93
N ALA A 537 -3.24 -9.82 8.74
CA ALA A 537 -2.77 -8.78 7.84
C ALA A 537 -2.90 -9.19 6.38
N LEU A 538 -3.09 -8.20 5.51
CA LEU A 538 -2.99 -8.37 4.06
C LEU A 538 -1.58 -7.96 3.62
N TYR A 539 -0.95 -8.79 2.79
CA TYR A 539 0.39 -8.51 2.27
C TYR A 539 0.50 -8.77 0.76
N PHE A 540 1.50 -8.14 0.16
CA PHE A 540 1.89 -8.23 -1.25
C PHE A 540 3.42 -8.32 -1.32
N LYS A 541 3.99 -9.30 -2.03
CA LYS A 541 5.45 -9.53 -2.10
C LYS A 541 5.97 -9.69 -3.53
#